data_AF-A0A7V8XLJ9-F1
#
_entry.id   AF-A0A7V8XLJ9-F1
#
_cell.length_a   1.000
_cell.length_b   1.000
_cell.length_c   1.000
_cell.angle_alpha   90.00
_cell.angle_beta   90.00
_cell.angle_gamma   90.00
#
_symmetry.space_group_name_H-M   'P 1'
#
loop_
_entity.id
_entity.type
_entity.pdbx_description
1 polymer ?
#
loop_
_entity_poly.entity_id
_entity_poly.type
_entity_poly.pdbx_seq_one_letter_code
_entity_poly.pdbx_strand_id
1 'polypeptide(L)'
;AKRPKDSESWSLALEPTTDVLAGLGARLRNGQVLVGFGAETGVAGLARKRAMLHSKNLDLVVYNDVSRDDIGFDADENEVVLVTRAGEREVPRAPKAQIAAAVLDEVERLLGERDGGA
;
A
#
# COMPACT_ATOMS: atom_id res chain seq x y z
N ALA A 1 22.84 26.33 -1.41
CA ALA A 1 22.92 27.08 -2.67
C ALA A 1 22.55 26.14 -3.83
N LYS A 2 21.92 26.65 -4.90
CA LYS A 2 21.65 25.85 -6.10
C LYS A 2 22.98 25.39 -6.70
N ARG A 3 23.06 24.13 -7.12
CA ARG A 3 24.29 23.60 -7.70
C ARG A 3 24.57 24.20 -9.09
N PRO A 4 25.84 24.52 -9.42
CA PRO A 4 26.23 24.97 -10.76
C PRO A 4 25.92 23.92 -11.83
N LYS A 5 25.71 24.39 -13.07
CA LYS A 5 25.44 23.54 -14.23
C LYS A 5 26.78 23.29 -14.94
N ASP A 6 27.56 22.37 -14.38
CA ASP A 6 28.85 21.93 -14.92
C ASP A 6 28.84 20.43 -15.21
N SER A 7 29.92 19.94 -15.81
CA SER A 7 30.12 18.54 -16.21
C SER A 7 30.84 17.71 -15.15
N GLU A 8 31.00 18.23 -13.92
CA GLU A 8 31.65 17.48 -12.86
C GLU A 8 30.75 16.37 -12.31
N SER A 9 31.32 15.16 -12.22
CA SER A 9 30.66 14.04 -11.57
C SER A 9 30.51 14.29 -10.08
N TRP A 10 29.48 13.71 -9.49
CA TRP A 10 29.17 13.88 -8.08
C TRP A 10 28.43 12.66 -7.56
N SER A 11 28.44 12.53 -6.24
CA SER A 11 27.74 11.47 -5.53
C SER A 11 26.73 12.08 -4.57
N LEU A 12 25.55 11.47 -4.49
CA LEU A 12 24.53 11.81 -3.51
C LEU A 12 24.51 10.72 -2.44
N ALA A 13 24.94 11.07 -1.23
CA ALA A 13 24.73 10.22 -0.07
C ALA A 13 23.29 10.40 0.41
N LEU A 14 22.54 9.32 0.47
CA LEU A 14 21.16 9.29 0.98
C LEU A 14 21.15 8.56 2.32
N GLU A 15 20.28 9.01 3.22
CA GLU A 15 19.98 8.31 4.46
C GLU A 15 18.54 7.78 4.44
N PRO A 16 18.26 6.64 5.10
CA PRO A 16 16.89 6.16 5.25
C PRO A 16 16.02 7.16 6.01
N THR A 17 14.80 7.40 5.52
CA THR A 17 13.81 8.19 6.24
C THR A 17 13.14 7.37 7.33
N THR A 18 12.52 8.05 8.31
CA THR A 18 11.68 7.38 9.31
C THR A 18 10.54 6.61 8.66
N ASP A 19 10.31 5.37 9.12
CA ASP A 19 9.18 4.55 8.66
C ASP A 19 7.88 4.98 9.36
N VAL A 20 7.17 5.92 8.74
CA VAL A 20 5.90 6.46 9.25
C VAL A 20 4.85 5.37 9.43
N LEU A 21 4.79 4.42 8.51
CA LEU A 21 3.78 3.36 8.50
C LEU A 21 4.02 2.36 9.64
N ALA A 22 5.27 1.97 9.90
CA ALA A 22 5.62 1.16 11.07
C ALA A 22 5.34 1.91 12.38
N GLY A 23 5.65 3.21 12.43
CA GLY A 23 5.33 4.06 13.58
C GLY A 23 3.84 4.19 13.85
N LEU A 24 2.99 4.18 12.82
CA LEU A 24 1.52 4.13 12.94
C LEU A 24 1.05 2.77 13.45
N GLY A 25 1.57 1.66 12.90
CA GLY A 25 1.21 0.31 13.33
C GLY A 25 1.55 0.01 14.79
N ALA A 26 2.67 0.55 15.28
CA ALA A 26 3.09 0.40 16.68
C ALA A 26 2.18 1.13 17.69
N ARG A 27 1.44 2.16 17.25
CA ARG A 27 0.54 2.98 18.09
C ARG A 27 -0.93 2.82 17.72
N LEU A 28 -1.28 1.77 16.99
CA LEU A 28 -2.63 1.49 16.54
C LEU A 28 -3.55 1.29 17.75
N ARG A 29 -4.67 2.02 17.81
CA ARG A 29 -5.64 1.93 18.90
C ARG A 29 -6.81 1.03 18.50
N ASN A 30 -7.52 0.52 19.50
CA ASN A 30 -8.77 -0.21 19.29
C ASN A 30 -9.77 0.65 18.49
N GLY A 31 -10.53 0.01 17.60
CA GLY A 31 -11.46 0.67 16.68
C GLY A 31 -10.81 1.35 15.46
N GLN A 32 -9.48 1.33 15.32
CA GLN A 32 -8.81 1.82 14.10
C GLN A 32 -8.48 0.67 13.16
N VAL A 33 -8.59 0.93 11.85
CA VAL A 33 -8.09 0.07 10.77
C VAL A 33 -6.95 0.80 10.08
N LEU A 34 -5.80 0.15 9.96
CA LEU A 34 -4.62 0.70 9.30
C LEU A 34 -4.40 0.06 7.93
N VAL A 35 -4.55 0.88 6.88
CA VAL A 35 -4.41 0.47 5.48
C VAL A 35 -3.07 0.96 4.93
N GLY A 36 -2.25 0.04 4.43
CA GLY A 36 -1.03 0.35 3.67
C GLY A 36 -1.27 0.24 2.17
N PHE A 37 -0.63 1.11 1.39
CA PHE A 37 -0.61 1.00 -0.08
C PHE A 37 0.80 0.64 -0.54
N GLY A 38 0.90 -0.19 -1.58
CA GLY A 38 2.19 -0.52 -2.16
C GLY A 38 2.09 -0.81 -3.65
N ALA A 39 2.81 0.00 -4.42
CA ALA A 39 2.95 -0.14 -5.86
C ALA A 39 4.30 -0.76 -6.17
N GLU A 40 4.32 -2.00 -6.66
CA GLU A 40 5.56 -2.67 -7.07
C GLU A 40 5.29 -3.61 -8.25
N THR A 41 6.31 -4.33 -8.71
CA THR A 41 6.21 -5.16 -9.92
C THR A 41 6.13 -6.65 -9.58
N GLY A 42 5.14 -7.35 -10.14
CA GLY A 42 5.05 -8.79 -10.18
C GLY A 42 4.90 -9.49 -8.83
N VAL A 43 4.99 -10.83 -8.87
CA VAL A 43 4.79 -11.72 -7.71
C VAL A 43 5.72 -11.43 -6.53
N ALA A 44 6.93 -10.94 -6.79
CA ALA A 44 7.88 -10.57 -5.74
C ALA A 44 7.42 -9.32 -4.98
N GLY A 45 6.76 -8.38 -5.65
CA GLY A 45 6.13 -7.22 -5.03
C GLY A 45 5.01 -7.64 -4.10
N LEU A 46 4.10 -8.49 -4.56
CA LEU A 46 3.02 -9.04 -3.75
C LEU A 46 3.54 -9.77 -2.50
N ALA A 47 4.58 -10.59 -2.64
CA ALA A 47 5.21 -11.26 -1.51
C ALA A 47 5.76 -10.27 -0.45
N ARG A 48 6.33 -9.14 -0.87
CA ARG A 48 6.77 -8.08 0.06
C ARG A 48 5.59 -7.39 0.74
N LYS A 49 4.44 -7.27 0.09
CA LYS A 49 3.22 -6.72 0.72
C LYS A 49 2.63 -7.62 1.79
N ARG A 50 2.64 -8.94 1.58
CA ARG A 50 2.35 -9.92 2.64
C ARG A 50 3.24 -9.72 3.86
N ALA A 51 4.56 -9.60 3.63
CA ALA A 51 5.51 -9.36 4.73
C ALA A 51 5.31 -7.99 5.41
N MET A 52 4.97 -6.95 4.63
CA MET A 52 4.69 -5.61 5.14
C MET A 52 3.47 -5.60 6.08
N LEU A 53 2.41 -6.32 5.74
CA LEU A 53 1.20 -6.45 6.57
C LEU A 53 1.55 -6.85 8.00
N HIS A 54 2.39 -7.88 8.17
CA HIS A 54 2.79 -8.38 9.48
C HIS A 54 3.83 -7.48 10.15
N SER A 55 4.91 -7.13 9.45
CA SER A 55 6.02 -6.37 10.03
C SER A 55 5.64 -4.97 10.49
N LYS A 56 4.63 -4.35 9.86
CA LYS A 56 4.14 -3.01 10.20
C LYS A 56 2.80 -3.02 10.94
N ASN A 57 2.33 -4.19 11.41
CA ASN A 57 1.06 -4.34 12.12
C ASN A 57 -0.13 -3.67 11.41
N LEU A 58 -0.28 -3.96 10.11
CA LEU A 58 -1.38 -3.45 9.30
C LEU A 58 -2.58 -4.40 9.33
N ASP A 59 -3.73 -3.87 8.95
CA ASP A 59 -4.97 -4.62 8.79
C ASP A 59 -5.24 -5.00 7.34
N LEU A 60 -4.91 -4.08 6.43
CA LEU A 60 -5.08 -4.23 5.01
C LEU A 60 -3.87 -3.67 4.27
N VAL A 61 -3.42 -4.35 3.23
CA VAL A 61 -2.52 -3.79 2.22
C VAL A 61 -3.20 -3.82 0.86
N VAL A 62 -3.22 -2.68 0.19
CA VAL A 62 -3.61 -2.55 -1.21
C VAL A 62 -2.36 -2.62 -2.06
N TYR A 63 -2.20 -3.74 -2.78
CA TYR A 63 -1.12 -3.93 -3.74
C TYR A 63 -1.61 -3.58 -5.15
N ASN A 64 -0.87 -2.76 -5.89
CA ASN A 64 -1.09 -2.58 -7.32
C ASN A 64 0.18 -2.95 -8.08
N ASP A 65 0.03 -3.76 -9.13
CA ASP A 65 1.15 -4.12 -10.00
C ASP A 65 1.39 -2.97 -11.00
N VAL A 66 2.58 -2.36 -10.94
CA VAL A 66 2.99 -1.26 -11.83
C VAL A 66 3.94 -1.69 -12.93
N SER A 67 3.99 -2.98 -13.24
CA SER A 67 4.77 -3.48 -14.39
C SER A 67 4.17 -3.11 -15.75
N ARG A 68 2.95 -2.59 -15.77
CA ARG A 68 2.21 -2.18 -16.96
C ARG A 68 1.95 -0.69 -16.95
N ASP A 69 2.16 -0.05 -18.10
CA ASP A 69 1.97 1.41 -18.26
C ASP A 69 0.53 1.79 -18.62
N ASP A 70 -0.35 0.83 -18.88
CA ASP A 70 -1.74 1.06 -19.32
C ASP A 70 -2.76 1.04 -18.16
N ILE A 71 -2.32 0.81 -16.93
CA ILE A 71 -3.14 0.71 -15.72
C ILE A 71 -2.43 1.31 -14.51
N GLY A 72 -3.19 1.85 -13.55
CA GLY A 72 -2.65 2.36 -12.29
C GLY A 72 -2.31 3.85 -12.33
N PHE A 73 -1.02 4.19 -12.31
CA PHE A 73 -0.60 5.60 -12.29
C PHE A 73 -0.91 6.26 -13.63
N ASP A 74 -1.42 7.49 -13.59
CA ASP A 74 -1.78 8.29 -14.77
C ASP A 74 -2.81 7.67 -15.76
N ALA A 75 -3.50 6.60 -15.34
CA ALA A 75 -4.60 5.96 -16.07
C ALA A 75 -5.96 6.15 -15.35
N ASP A 76 -7.09 6.00 -16.06
CA ASP A 76 -8.42 6.08 -15.43
C ASP A 76 -8.79 4.81 -14.62
N GLU A 77 -8.14 3.70 -14.95
CA GLU A 77 -8.41 2.37 -14.41
C GLU A 77 -7.23 1.85 -13.58
N ASN A 78 -7.53 0.91 -12.68
CA ASN A 78 -6.54 0.23 -11.87
C ASN A 78 -6.97 -1.21 -11.58
N GLU A 79 -6.03 -2.04 -11.16
CA GLU A 79 -6.22 -3.43 -10.75
C GLU A 79 -5.40 -3.64 -9.48
N VAL A 80 -6.01 -4.22 -8.44
CA VAL A 80 -5.35 -4.33 -7.14
C VAL A 80 -5.58 -5.70 -6.50
N VAL A 81 -4.65 -6.09 -5.63
CA VAL A 81 -4.83 -7.20 -4.70
C VAL A 81 -4.97 -6.62 -3.30
N LEU A 82 -6.08 -6.93 -2.64
CA LEU A 82 -6.33 -6.63 -1.24
C LEU A 82 -5.75 -7.76 -0.40
N VAL A 83 -4.77 -7.45 0.45
CA VAL A 83 -4.07 -8.42 1.29
C VAL A 83 -4.44 -8.15 2.74
N THR A 84 -5.05 -9.14 3.40
CA THR A 84 -5.38 -9.10 4.83
C THR A 84 -4.76 -10.31 5.54
N ARG A 85 -4.95 -10.40 6.86
CA ARG A 85 -4.52 -11.57 7.64
C ARG A 85 -5.35 -12.82 7.34
N ALA A 86 -6.56 -12.65 6.82
CA ALA A 86 -7.45 -13.75 6.44
C ALA A 86 -7.13 -14.31 5.05
N GLY A 87 -6.46 -13.54 4.20
CA GLY A 87 -6.09 -13.95 2.86
C GLY A 87 -6.06 -12.78 1.89
N GLU A 88 -6.10 -13.12 0.60
CA GLU A 88 -6.00 -12.17 -0.49
C GLU A 88 -7.24 -12.19 -1.36
N ARG A 89 -7.62 -11.02 -1.87
CA ARG A 89 -8.71 -10.85 -2.81
C ARG A 89 -8.26 -9.98 -3.96
N GLU A 90 -8.38 -10.51 -5.17
CA GLU A 90 -8.16 -9.73 -6.39
C GLU A 90 -9.36 -8.83 -6.66
N VAL A 91 -9.08 -7.59 -7.02
CA VAL A 91 -10.05 -6.64 -7.57
C VAL A 91 -9.63 -6.39 -9.02
N PRO A 92 -10.39 -6.93 -9.99
CA PRO A 92 -10.01 -6.87 -11.40
C PRO A 92 -9.98 -5.43 -11.90
N ARG A 93 -9.30 -5.22 -13.03
CA ARG A 93 -9.26 -3.92 -13.72
C ARG A 93 -10.63 -3.24 -13.77
N ALA A 94 -10.70 -2.06 -13.17
CA ALA A 94 -11.90 -1.25 -13.10
C ALA A 94 -11.54 0.24 -12.97
N PRO A 95 -12.51 1.16 -13.18
CA PRO A 95 -12.31 2.58 -12.88
C PRO A 95 -11.85 2.77 -11.43
N LYS A 96 -10.96 3.74 -11.20
CA LYS A 96 -10.40 4.02 -9.85
C LYS A 96 -11.46 4.22 -8.76
N ALA A 97 -12.62 4.76 -9.11
CA ALA A 97 -13.75 4.90 -8.19
C ALA A 97 -14.29 3.55 -7.68
N GLN A 98 -14.34 2.53 -8.54
CA GLN A 98 -14.77 1.18 -8.17
C GLN A 98 -13.70 0.48 -7.33
N ILE A 99 -12.42 0.68 -7.66
CA ILE A 99 -11.31 0.19 -6.83
C ILE A 99 -11.35 0.82 -5.43
N ALA A 100 -11.60 2.11 -5.33
CA ALA A 100 -11.75 2.80 -4.05
C ALA A 100 -12.95 2.28 -3.24
N ALA A 101 -14.07 2.00 -3.89
CA ALA A 101 -15.23 1.37 -3.25
C ALA A 101 -14.87 -0.02 -2.70
N ALA A 102 -14.21 -0.87 -3.49
CA ALA A 102 -13.78 -2.19 -3.03
C ALA A 102 -12.80 -2.14 -1.84
N VAL A 103 -11.91 -1.15 -1.81
CA VAL A 103 -11.03 -0.91 -0.64
C VAL A 103 -11.85 -0.50 0.58
N LEU A 104 -12.84 0.39 0.41
CA LEU A 104 -13.68 0.88 1.50
C LEU A 104 -14.59 -0.22 2.06
N ASP A 105 -15.16 -1.08 1.19
CA ASP A 105 -15.96 -2.24 1.61
C ASP A 105 -15.14 -3.18 2.51
N GLU A 106 -13.87 -3.40 2.16
CA GLU A 106 -12.97 -4.23 2.97
C GLU A 106 -12.62 -3.56 4.31
N VAL A 107 -12.47 -2.23 4.34
CA VAL A 107 -12.28 -1.46 5.57
C VAL A 107 -13.53 -1.54 6.47
N GLU A 108 -14.73 -1.41 5.91
CA GLU A 108 -15.99 -1.55 6.64
C GLU A 108 -16.13 -2.94 7.25
N ARG A 109 -15.82 -3.99 6.48
CA ARG A 109 -15.79 -5.37 6.96
C ARG A 109 -14.86 -5.55 8.16
N LEU A 110 -13.64 -5.01 8.08
CA LEU A 110 -12.63 -5.08 9.15
C LEU A 110 -13.04 -4.28 10.41
N LEU A 111 -13.74 -3.16 10.24
CA LEU A 111 -14.30 -2.40 11.36
C LEU A 111 -15.39 -3.21 12.08
N GLY A 112 -16.31 -3.82 11.33
CA GLY A 112 -17.38 -4.66 11.89
C GLY A 112 -16.86 -5.86 12.69
N GLU A 113 -15.76 -6.49 12.25
CA GLU A 113 -15.12 -7.58 12.99
C GLU A 113 -14.50 -7.12 14.32
N ARG A 114 -14.01 -5.89 14.38
CA ARG A 114 -13.40 -5.32 15.60
C ARG A 114 -14.44 -4.89 16.62
N ASP A 115 -15.59 -4.40 16.16
CA ASP A 115 -16.70 -4.01 17.03
C ASP A 115 -17.47 -5.22 17.60
N GLY A 116 -17.54 -6.32 16.84
CA GLY A 116 -18.18 -7.57 17.27
C GLY A 116 -17.33 -8.47 18.18
N GLY A 117 -16.06 -8.11 18.41
CA GLY A 117 -15.11 -8.86 19.25
C GLY A 117 -14.89 -8.29 20.65
N ALA A 118 -15.67 -7.29 21.06
CA ALA A 118 -15.62 -6.65 22.38
C ALA A 118 -16.59 -7.28 23.40
#